data_AF-A0A537Y9I1-F1
#
_entry.id   AF-A0A537Y9I1-F1
#
_cell.length_a   1.000
_cell.length_b   1.000
_cell.length_c   1.000
_cell.angle_alpha   90.00
_cell.angle_beta   90.00
_cell.angle_gamma   90.00
#
_symmetry.space_group_name_H-M   'P 1'
#
loop_
_entity.id
_entity.type
_entity.pdbx_description
1 polymer ?
#
loop_
_entity_poly.entity_id
_entity_poly.type
_entity_poly.pdbx_seq_one_letter_code
_entity_poly.pdbx_strand_id
1 'polypeptide(L)'
;MSEWLVERVGGWLSARSTRRDVLVRTTIAGAALATYRMRYVLKPGTAMELIANNPVPGRECPPGSPCRSDGYVEFCCTINSGINACPPGTIAGGWWKADGSKYCDGPRYYIDCSGVCNRCRTGCETGFCPDCDSGPGCDCADGNCFNRRTGCRTFRYGRCNQHVGCVGRLTCRVVSCTPAWMLDPTCTTSATTDNRTADHHSPCLDNLVVPTVGIARTPTGQGYWLVQDDGSVSAYGDARFFGSMGGQPLNEPVVGMAPTPSGQGYWLAAADGGIFNFGDARLLGSTGSIQLNRAIVGIAATPSGNGYWLVASDGGIFAFGDAAFLGSTGSIELNQSIVGMARTPSGRGYWLVASDGGIFAFGDARFSGSTGSITLSKPIVGMVPTLNGLGYWLVAADGGLFNFGDAPFLGSAGGRNQPVAGMAASPTGRGYWLAGAVGQVFPFGDAVSFGARA
;
A
#
# COMPACT_ATOMS: atom_id res chain seq x y z
N MET A 1 35.61 -48.75 -6.23
CA MET A 1 34.31 -48.69 -5.51
C MET A 1 33.72 -50.09 -5.54
N SER A 2 33.54 -50.71 -4.38
CA SER A 2 33.26 -52.14 -4.23
C SER A 2 31.84 -52.51 -4.66
N GLU A 3 31.72 -53.65 -5.36
CA GLU A 3 30.46 -54.23 -5.87
C GLU A 3 29.34 -54.31 -4.81
N TRP A 4 29.71 -54.53 -3.56
CA TRP A 4 28.79 -54.57 -2.43
C TRP A 4 27.98 -53.26 -2.24
N LEU A 5 28.60 -52.12 -2.54
CA LEU A 5 27.94 -50.81 -2.40
C LEU A 5 27.00 -50.53 -3.60
N VAL A 6 27.31 -51.10 -4.76
CA VAL A 6 26.47 -51.02 -5.97
C VAL A 6 25.25 -51.93 -5.85
N GLU A 7 25.39 -53.14 -5.30
CA GLU A 7 24.27 -54.05 -5.07
C GLU A 7 23.30 -53.55 -4.01
N ARG A 8 23.81 -52.96 -2.92
CA ARG A 8 22.95 -52.45 -1.83
C ARG A 8 22.17 -51.20 -2.23
N VAL A 9 22.75 -50.35 -3.07
CA VAL A 9 22.09 -49.17 -3.65
C VAL A 9 21.16 -49.57 -4.81
N GLY A 10 21.56 -50.52 -5.65
CA GLY A 10 20.74 -51.05 -6.75
C GLY A 10 19.51 -51.83 -6.27
N GLY A 11 19.65 -52.62 -5.20
CA GLY A 11 18.54 -53.34 -4.57
C GLY A 11 17.49 -52.41 -3.95
N TRP A 12 17.93 -51.33 -3.29
CA TRP A 12 17.03 -50.36 -2.68
C TRP A 12 16.29 -49.48 -3.71
N LEU A 13 16.96 -49.11 -4.81
CA LEU A 13 16.35 -48.36 -5.91
C LEU A 13 15.38 -49.23 -6.75
N SER A 14 15.72 -50.50 -6.98
CA SER A 14 14.86 -51.42 -7.75
C SER A 14 13.59 -51.84 -7.02
N ALA A 15 13.60 -51.88 -5.68
CA ALA A 15 12.41 -52.16 -4.87
C ALA A 15 11.37 -51.02 -4.89
N ARG A 16 11.73 -49.83 -5.38
CA ARG A 16 10.87 -48.63 -5.40
C ARG A 16 10.67 -47.99 -6.77
N SER A 17 11.32 -48.49 -7.82
CA SER A 17 11.21 -47.88 -9.15
C SER A 17 11.19 -48.95 -10.25
N THR A 18 10.22 -48.84 -11.16
CA THR A 18 10.13 -49.73 -12.33
C THR A 18 11.19 -49.36 -13.36
N ARG A 19 11.57 -50.27 -14.28
CA ARG A 19 12.52 -49.96 -15.37
C ARG A 19 12.11 -48.73 -16.18
N ARG A 20 10.80 -48.53 -16.35
CA ARG A 20 10.22 -47.32 -16.98
C ARG A 20 10.51 -46.06 -16.15
N ASP A 21 10.35 -46.11 -14.84
CA ASP A 21 10.59 -44.97 -13.94
C ASP A 21 12.08 -44.58 -13.93
N VAL A 22 12.98 -45.56 -13.95
CA VAL A 22 14.43 -45.30 -14.06
C VAL A 22 14.77 -44.65 -15.41
N LEU A 23 14.26 -45.19 -16.53
CA LEU A 23 14.47 -44.62 -17.87
C LEU A 23 13.90 -43.21 -18.00
N VAL A 24 12.72 -42.95 -17.44
CA VAL A 24 12.10 -41.62 -17.47
C VAL A 24 12.92 -40.63 -16.66
N ARG A 25 13.36 -40.99 -15.46
CA ARG A 25 14.17 -40.10 -14.59
C ARG A 25 15.54 -39.80 -15.17
N THR A 26 16.22 -40.78 -15.76
CA THR A 26 17.53 -40.56 -16.41
C THR A 26 17.39 -39.71 -17.67
N THR A 27 16.30 -39.87 -18.44
CA THR A 27 16.02 -39.04 -19.62
C THR A 27 15.75 -37.58 -19.22
N ILE A 28 14.97 -37.34 -18.17
CA ILE A 28 14.68 -36.00 -17.63
C ILE A 28 15.96 -35.35 -17.09
N ALA A 29 16.77 -36.07 -16.32
CA ALA A 29 18.04 -35.53 -15.82
C ALA A 29 19.02 -35.21 -16.97
N GLY A 30 19.10 -36.08 -17.98
CA GLY A 30 19.93 -35.89 -19.18
C GLY A 30 19.49 -34.67 -19.99
N ALA A 31 18.18 -34.49 -20.18
CA ALA A 31 17.64 -33.30 -20.84
C ALA A 31 17.98 -32.03 -20.06
N ALA A 32 17.82 -32.00 -18.74
CA ALA A 32 18.11 -30.82 -17.92
C ALA A 32 19.60 -30.44 -17.92
N LEU A 33 20.49 -31.42 -17.90
CA LEU A 33 21.94 -31.23 -18.03
C LEU A 33 22.33 -30.70 -19.42
N ALA A 34 21.63 -31.14 -20.47
CA ALA A 34 21.90 -30.71 -21.85
C ALA A 34 21.41 -29.28 -22.13
N THR A 35 20.22 -28.89 -21.65
CA THR A 35 19.66 -27.54 -21.91
C THR A 35 20.05 -26.49 -20.87
N TYR A 36 20.25 -26.87 -19.60
CA TYR A 36 20.40 -25.90 -18.49
C TYR A 36 21.61 -26.19 -17.60
N ARG A 37 22.69 -26.69 -18.23
CA ARG A 37 23.94 -27.19 -17.64
C ARG A 37 24.40 -26.46 -16.37
N MET A 38 24.65 -25.16 -16.45
CA MET A 38 25.18 -24.38 -15.31
C MET A 38 24.13 -24.13 -14.22
N ARG A 39 22.85 -24.00 -14.59
CA ARG A 39 21.77 -23.70 -13.65
C ARG A 39 21.34 -24.94 -12.86
N TYR A 40 21.33 -26.12 -13.49
CA TYR A 40 21.08 -27.40 -12.82
C TYR A 40 22.19 -27.77 -11.84
N VAL A 41 23.43 -27.36 -12.11
CA VAL A 41 24.58 -27.61 -11.24
C VAL A 41 24.66 -26.62 -10.07
N LEU A 42 24.31 -25.35 -10.30
CA LEU A 42 24.53 -24.28 -9.32
C LEU A 42 23.30 -23.91 -8.46
N LYS A 43 22.08 -24.30 -8.86
CA LYS A 43 20.87 -24.04 -8.07
C LYS A 43 20.22 -25.35 -7.60
N PRO A 44 19.92 -25.51 -6.30
CA PRO A 44 19.18 -26.67 -5.82
C PRO A 44 17.74 -26.64 -6.37
N GLY A 45 17.31 -27.73 -7.02
CA GLY A 45 15.99 -27.92 -7.61
C GLY A 45 15.88 -29.28 -8.31
N THR A 46 14.69 -29.69 -8.72
CA THR A 46 14.52 -30.98 -9.43
C THR A 46 14.71 -30.84 -10.95
N ALA A 47 15.19 -31.89 -11.64
CA ALA A 47 15.36 -31.85 -13.09
C ALA A 47 14.04 -31.59 -13.84
N MET A 48 12.92 -32.06 -13.29
CA MET A 48 11.59 -31.83 -13.87
C MET A 48 11.15 -30.37 -13.70
N GLU A 49 11.50 -29.73 -12.58
CA GLU A 49 11.27 -28.30 -12.35
C GLU A 49 12.05 -27.43 -13.35
N LEU A 50 13.26 -27.82 -13.75
CA LEU A 50 14.03 -27.09 -14.77
C LEU A 50 13.51 -27.27 -16.21
N ILE A 51 12.90 -28.41 -16.50
CA ILE A 51 12.38 -28.73 -17.84
C ILE A 51 10.94 -28.26 -18.02
N ALA A 52 10.09 -28.38 -17.00
CA ALA A 52 8.70 -27.92 -17.03
C ALA A 52 8.60 -26.40 -16.88
N ASN A 53 9.54 -25.76 -16.18
CA ASN A 53 9.42 -24.36 -15.75
C ASN A 53 10.46 -23.44 -16.40
N ASN A 54 10.99 -23.76 -17.59
CA ASN A 54 11.77 -22.80 -18.40
C ASN A 54 11.16 -22.62 -19.79
N PRO A 55 11.07 -21.36 -20.28
CA PRO A 55 10.53 -21.09 -21.60
C PRO A 55 11.50 -21.61 -22.67
N VAL A 56 10.95 -22.19 -23.74
CA VAL A 56 11.71 -22.34 -24.99
C VAL A 56 12.04 -20.91 -25.48
N PRO A 57 13.31 -20.57 -25.74
CA PRO A 57 13.66 -19.23 -26.22
C PRO A 57 12.86 -18.88 -27.49
N GLY A 58 12.17 -17.74 -27.48
CA GLY A 58 11.45 -17.22 -28.66
C GLY A 58 9.96 -17.54 -28.76
N ARG A 59 9.29 -18.04 -27.71
CA ARG A 59 7.81 -18.02 -27.64
C ARG A 59 7.34 -17.00 -26.61
N GLU A 60 7.08 -15.79 -27.10
CA GLU A 60 6.27 -14.78 -26.41
C GLU A 60 4.87 -15.35 -26.18
N CYS A 61 4.29 -15.07 -25.01
CA CYS A 61 2.88 -15.35 -24.74
C CYS A 61 2.04 -14.27 -25.43
N PRO A 62 1.18 -14.61 -26.42
CA PRO A 62 0.27 -13.64 -27.00
C PRO A 62 -0.72 -13.10 -25.95
N PRO A 63 -1.06 -11.79 -25.99
CA PRO A 63 -2.09 -11.21 -25.14
C PRO A 63 -3.38 -12.03 -25.19
N GLY A 64 -3.96 -12.36 -24.02
CA GLY A 64 -5.23 -13.08 -23.92
C GLY A 64 -5.16 -14.61 -24.09
N SER A 65 -3.97 -15.23 -24.13
CA SER A 65 -3.84 -16.69 -24.23
C SER A 65 -3.51 -17.37 -22.88
N PRO A 66 -4.11 -18.53 -22.55
CA PRO A 66 -3.75 -19.30 -21.36
C PRO A 66 -2.47 -20.10 -21.63
N CYS A 67 -1.29 -19.48 -21.49
CA CYS A 67 -0.03 -20.26 -21.52
C CYS A 67 -0.05 -21.33 -20.40
N ARG A 68 0.32 -22.57 -20.71
CA ARG A 68 0.30 -23.68 -19.76
C ARG A 68 1.56 -23.67 -18.89
N SER A 69 1.39 -24.14 -17.64
CA SER A 69 2.38 -24.39 -16.55
C SER A 69 3.16 -23.14 -16.08
N ASP A 70 2.84 -22.50 -14.94
CA ASP A 70 2.77 -23.09 -13.61
C ASP A 70 1.75 -22.47 -12.64
N GLY A 71 1.55 -23.18 -11.52
CA GLY A 71 0.72 -22.87 -10.35
C GLY A 71 0.95 -21.52 -9.64
N TYR A 72 1.94 -20.72 -10.02
CA TYR A 72 2.60 -19.79 -9.10
C TYR A 72 2.52 -18.32 -9.56
N VAL A 73 2.07 -17.45 -8.64
CA VAL A 73 1.95 -15.98 -8.79
C VAL A 73 3.25 -15.30 -8.39
N GLU A 74 3.56 -14.13 -8.96
CA GLU A 74 4.75 -13.33 -8.62
C GLU A 74 4.80 -12.87 -7.16
N PHE A 75 6.01 -12.60 -6.66
CA PHE A 75 6.22 -12.03 -5.32
C PHE A 75 6.23 -10.49 -5.38
N CYS A 76 5.55 -9.85 -4.43
CA CYS A 76 5.48 -8.38 -4.30
C CYS A 76 6.80 -7.73 -3.85
N CYS A 77 7.89 -8.50 -3.83
CA CYS A 77 9.21 -8.08 -3.39
C CYS A 77 9.32 -7.60 -1.95
N THR A 78 8.77 -8.36 -1.02
CA THR A 78 8.98 -8.07 0.39
C THR A 78 9.22 -9.35 1.18
N ILE A 79 10.45 -9.48 1.69
CA ILE A 79 10.90 -9.76 3.08
C ILE A 79 12.42 -9.69 3.12
N ASN A 80 12.99 -9.07 4.17
CA ASN A 80 14.41 -8.89 4.50
C ASN A 80 15.14 -7.73 3.79
N SER A 81 14.42 -6.71 3.31
CA SER A 81 14.92 -5.31 3.18
C SER A 81 13.78 -4.27 3.01
N GLY A 82 12.51 -4.60 3.30
CA GLY A 82 11.38 -3.65 3.31
C GLY A 82 10.01 -4.35 3.35
N ILE A 83 9.12 -3.89 4.24
CA ILE A 83 7.63 -3.90 4.28
C ILE A 83 6.88 -5.19 3.93
N ASN A 84 6.38 -5.95 4.91
CA ASN A 84 5.52 -7.13 4.63
C ASN A 84 4.04 -6.79 4.41
N ALA A 85 3.73 -5.96 3.40
CA ALA A 85 2.37 -5.52 3.09
C ALA A 85 2.05 -5.65 1.60
N CYS A 86 0.77 -5.83 1.29
CA CYS A 86 0.30 -5.88 -0.09
C CYS A 86 0.54 -4.54 -0.81
N PRO A 87 0.92 -4.57 -2.09
CA PRO A 87 1.22 -3.34 -2.81
C PRO A 87 -0.04 -2.49 -3.01
N PRO A 88 0.17 -1.21 -3.30
CA PRO A 88 -0.89 -0.27 -3.68
C PRO A 88 -1.89 -0.85 -4.71
N GLY A 89 -3.17 -0.47 -4.59
CA GLY A 89 -4.27 -1.00 -5.43
C GLY A 89 -4.73 -2.42 -5.09
N THR A 90 -4.12 -3.08 -4.10
CA THR A 90 -4.47 -4.45 -3.70
C THR A 90 -4.77 -4.55 -2.21
N ILE A 91 -5.49 -5.59 -1.82
CA ILE A 91 -5.78 -5.94 -0.43
C ILE A 91 -5.27 -7.35 -0.14
N ALA A 92 -4.89 -7.61 1.11
CA ALA A 92 -4.71 -8.98 1.58
C ALA A 92 -6.08 -9.67 1.49
N GLY A 93 -6.23 -10.59 0.53
CA GLY A 93 -7.48 -11.33 0.32
C GLY A 93 -7.48 -12.63 1.11
N GLY A 94 -6.36 -13.35 1.06
CA GLY A 94 -6.16 -14.61 1.74
C GLY A 94 -4.69 -14.85 2.11
N TRP A 95 -4.45 -15.87 2.91
CA TRP A 95 -3.12 -16.35 3.28
C TRP A 95 -3.11 -17.86 3.56
N TRP A 96 -1.94 -18.49 3.49
CA TRP A 96 -1.71 -19.85 4.00
C TRP A 96 -0.31 -19.99 4.57
N LYS A 97 -0.10 -21.12 5.25
CA LYS A 97 1.13 -21.50 5.94
C LYS A 97 1.89 -22.55 5.12
N ALA A 98 3.22 -22.50 5.16
CA ALA A 98 4.10 -23.56 4.70
C ALA A 98 5.05 -23.94 5.84
N ASP A 99 4.83 -25.14 6.38
CA ASP A 99 5.69 -25.76 7.37
C ASP A 99 6.96 -26.32 6.71
N GLY A 100 8.10 -26.25 7.40
CA GLY A 100 9.37 -26.79 6.91
C GLY A 100 10.12 -25.89 5.91
N SER A 101 9.79 -24.61 5.84
CA SER A 101 10.55 -23.62 5.05
C SER A 101 11.94 -23.40 5.66
N LYS A 102 12.99 -23.51 4.85
CA LYS A 102 14.38 -23.18 5.26
C LYS A 102 14.65 -21.68 5.40
N TYR A 103 13.70 -20.83 4.99
CA TYR A 103 13.85 -19.37 4.97
C TYR A 103 13.42 -18.67 6.27
N CYS A 104 12.76 -19.40 7.17
CA CYS A 104 12.31 -18.88 8.46
C CYS A 104 12.73 -19.88 9.55
N ASP A 105 13.01 -19.39 10.76
CA ASP A 105 13.20 -20.25 11.95
C ASP A 105 11.83 -20.68 12.50
N GLY A 106 11.09 -21.41 11.66
CA GLY A 106 9.68 -21.72 11.85
C GLY A 106 8.87 -21.71 10.55
N PRO A 107 7.53 -21.73 10.64
CA PRO A 107 6.68 -21.73 9.46
C PRO A 107 6.79 -20.42 8.68
N ARG A 108 6.72 -20.54 7.36
CA ARG A 108 6.59 -19.41 6.44
C ARG A 108 5.13 -19.19 6.11
N TYR A 109 4.72 -17.95 5.99
CA TYR A 109 3.38 -17.51 5.66
C TYR A 109 3.40 -16.83 4.30
N TYR A 110 2.36 -17.04 3.52
CA TYR A 110 2.16 -16.39 2.24
C TYR A 110 0.85 -15.63 2.28
N ILE A 111 0.88 -14.37 1.88
CA ILE A 111 -0.26 -13.47 1.88
C ILE A 111 -0.53 -13.07 0.43
N ASP A 112 -1.75 -13.32 -0.03
CA ASP A 112 -2.19 -13.13 -1.40
C ASP A 112 -2.82 -11.75 -1.57
N CYS A 113 -2.18 -10.91 -2.39
CA CYS A 113 -2.58 -9.54 -2.63
C CYS A 113 -3.48 -9.47 -3.86
N SER A 114 -4.77 -9.34 -3.58
CA SER A 114 -5.83 -9.35 -4.58
C SER A 114 -6.23 -7.93 -4.96
N GLY A 115 -6.45 -7.66 -6.24
CA GLY A 115 -7.01 -6.37 -6.67
C GLY A 115 -8.41 -6.15 -6.08
N VAL A 116 -8.78 -4.89 -5.83
CA VAL A 116 -10.12 -4.56 -5.33
C VAL A 116 -11.09 -4.34 -6.49
N CYS A 117 -12.33 -4.80 -6.34
CA CYS A 117 -13.28 -4.77 -7.43
C CYS A 117 -14.69 -4.43 -6.99
N ASN A 118 -15.22 -3.35 -7.58
CA ASN A 118 -16.52 -2.78 -7.24
C ASN A 118 -17.60 -3.08 -8.29
N ARG A 119 -17.29 -3.89 -9.32
CA ARG A 119 -18.19 -4.15 -10.46
C ARG A 119 -19.15 -5.33 -10.29
N CYS A 120 -18.76 -6.42 -9.62
CA CYS A 120 -19.71 -7.51 -9.41
C CYS A 120 -20.69 -7.18 -8.29
N ARG A 121 -21.97 -7.09 -8.65
CA ARG A 121 -23.09 -7.16 -7.70
C ARG A 121 -23.70 -8.57 -7.58
N THR A 122 -23.35 -9.49 -8.48
CA THR A 122 -23.82 -10.88 -8.55
C THR A 122 -22.67 -11.83 -8.91
N GLY A 123 -22.65 -13.07 -8.41
CA GLY A 123 -21.62 -14.08 -8.73
C GLY A 123 -20.47 -14.24 -7.73
N CYS A 124 -20.53 -13.60 -6.55
CA CYS A 124 -19.47 -13.64 -5.53
C CYS A 124 -19.62 -14.73 -4.46
N GLU A 125 -20.27 -15.85 -4.77
CA GLU A 125 -20.60 -16.90 -3.79
C GLU A 125 -19.35 -17.54 -3.14
N THR A 126 -18.22 -17.50 -3.83
CA THR A 126 -16.91 -17.97 -3.34
C THR A 126 -16.00 -16.84 -2.80
N GLY A 127 -16.50 -15.60 -2.78
CA GLY A 127 -15.74 -14.40 -2.42
C GLY A 127 -14.88 -13.82 -3.55
N PHE A 128 -15.13 -14.22 -4.80
CA PHE A 128 -14.41 -13.81 -6.00
C PHE A 128 -15.36 -13.22 -7.04
N CYS A 129 -14.91 -12.23 -7.83
CA CYS A 129 -15.67 -11.69 -8.95
C CYS A 129 -14.98 -11.96 -10.31
N PRO A 130 -15.59 -12.78 -11.19
CA PRO A 130 -15.07 -13.12 -12.52
C PRO A 130 -14.97 -11.91 -13.46
N ASP A 131 -15.87 -10.94 -13.32
CA ASP A 131 -15.98 -9.78 -14.21
C ASP A 131 -15.08 -8.59 -13.78
N CYS A 132 -14.15 -8.81 -12.85
CA CYS A 132 -13.16 -7.81 -12.41
C CYS A 132 -12.00 -7.63 -13.39
N ASP A 133 -12.30 -7.40 -14.67
CA ASP A 133 -11.30 -7.18 -15.72
C ASP A 133 -10.99 -5.68 -15.91
N SER A 134 -11.14 -4.86 -14.86
CA SER A 134 -10.72 -3.44 -14.89
C SER A 134 -9.27 -3.22 -14.45
N GLY A 135 -8.46 -4.27 -14.42
CA GLY A 135 -7.00 -4.22 -14.29
C GLY A 135 -6.34 -4.84 -15.54
N PRO A 136 -5.00 -4.79 -15.65
CA PRO A 136 -4.31 -5.45 -16.76
C PRO A 136 -4.72 -6.92 -16.81
N GLY A 137 -4.74 -7.48 -18.01
CA GLY A 137 -5.16 -8.84 -18.26
C GLY A 137 -4.26 -9.84 -17.56
N CYS A 138 -4.43 -11.11 -17.91
CA CYS A 138 -3.48 -12.12 -17.48
C CYS A 138 -2.13 -11.90 -18.18
N ASP A 139 -1.30 -11.03 -17.61
CA ASP A 139 -0.13 -10.44 -18.25
C ASP A 139 1.15 -10.71 -17.45
N CYS A 140 2.29 -10.48 -18.11
CA CYS A 140 3.58 -10.39 -17.46
C CYS A 140 3.72 -9.01 -16.83
N ALA A 141 4.01 -8.95 -15.53
CA ALA A 141 4.54 -7.73 -14.97
C ALA A 141 5.80 -7.33 -15.74
N ASP A 142 5.88 -6.07 -16.16
CA ASP A 142 7.00 -5.49 -16.90
C ASP A 142 7.39 -6.21 -18.21
N GLY A 143 6.45 -6.96 -18.82
CA GLY A 143 6.63 -7.54 -20.15
C GLY A 143 7.53 -8.78 -20.25
N ASN A 144 8.08 -9.31 -19.14
CA ASN A 144 8.86 -10.56 -19.14
C ASN A 144 8.53 -11.44 -17.92
N CYS A 145 7.82 -12.54 -18.16
CA CYS A 145 7.30 -13.38 -17.08
C CYS A 145 8.25 -14.39 -16.44
N PHE A 146 9.39 -14.81 -17.02
CA PHE A 146 10.12 -16.02 -16.55
C PHE A 146 9.21 -17.22 -16.12
N ASN A 147 8.01 -17.37 -16.70
CA ASN A 147 6.89 -18.29 -16.35
C ASN A 147 5.92 -17.94 -15.19
N ARG A 148 5.86 -16.69 -14.71
CA ARG A 148 4.95 -16.24 -13.64
C ARG A 148 4.15 -15.01 -14.05
N ARG A 149 2.92 -14.86 -13.53
CA ARG A 149 1.94 -13.86 -14.01
C ARG A 149 1.29 -13.07 -12.90
N THR A 150 0.80 -11.88 -13.24
CA THR A 150 -0.13 -11.07 -12.45
C THR A 150 -1.54 -11.18 -13.04
N GLY A 151 -2.58 -11.18 -12.21
CA GLY A 151 -3.96 -11.11 -12.72
C GLY A 151 -4.48 -12.40 -13.38
N CYS A 152 -3.96 -13.58 -13.01
CA CYS A 152 -4.32 -14.87 -13.65
C CYS A 152 -4.89 -15.91 -12.71
N ARG A 153 -4.79 -15.68 -11.40
CA ARG A 153 -5.24 -16.60 -10.38
C ARG A 153 -6.12 -15.90 -9.37
N THR A 154 -6.94 -16.71 -8.74
CA THR A 154 -7.96 -16.31 -7.78
C THR A 154 -7.84 -17.29 -6.63
N PHE A 155 -7.55 -16.81 -5.43
CA PHE A 155 -7.29 -17.69 -4.29
C PHE A 155 -7.59 -16.97 -2.98
N ARG A 156 -8.24 -17.68 -2.04
CA ARG A 156 -8.67 -17.08 -0.76
C ARG A 156 -8.78 -18.13 0.37
N TYR A 157 -7.66 -18.72 0.79
CA TYR A 157 -7.57 -19.40 2.10
C TYR A 157 -7.18 -18.40 3.19
N GLY A 158 -7.39 -18.70 4.47
CA GLY A 158 -7.04 -17.78 5.57
C GLY A 158 -7.57 -16.36 5.34
N ARG A 159 -8.89 -16.15 5.43
CA ARG A 159 -9.52 -14.91 4.93
C ARG A 159 -8.98 -13.68 5.67
N CYS A 160 -8.47 -12.71 4.92
CA CYS A 160 -8.24 -11.34 5.38
C CYS A 160 -9.32 -10.43 4.80
N ASN A 161 -9.46 -9.23 5.40
CA ASN A 161 -10.40 -8.20 4.95
C ASN A 161 -11.80 -8.77 4.67
N GLN A 162 -12.36 -9.51 5.64
CA GLN A 162 -13.61 -10.25 5.50
C GLN A 162 -14.84 -9.37 5.21
N HIS A 163 -14.73 -8.07 5.51
CA HIS A 163 -15.73 -7.07 5.14
C HIS A 163 -15.81 -6.83 3.62
N VAL A 164 -14.78 -7.21 2.86
CA VAL A 164 -14.77 -7.18 1.39
C VAL A 164 -15.43 -8.44 0.85
N GLY A 165 -16.66 -8.28 0.36
CA GLY A 165 -17.50 -9.37 -0.14
C GLY A 165 -16.95 -10.07 -1.39
N CYS A 166 -16.28 -9.32 -2.28
CA CYS A 166 -15.67 -9.86 -3.49
C CYS A 166 -14.25 -9.30 -3.67
N VAL A 167 -13.27 -10.18 -3.89
CA VAL A 167 -11.92 -9.77 -4.31
C VAL A 167 -11.69 -10.07 -5.79
N GLY A 168 -10.85 -9.27 -6.44
CA GLY A 168 -10.44 -9.45 -7.82
C GLY A 168 -9.31 -10.47 -7.97
N ARG A 169 -8.58 -10.38 -9.08
CA ARG A 169 -7.48 -11.30 -9.40
C ARG A 169 -6.24 -11.02 -8.53
N LEU A 170 -5.42 -12.05 -8.31
CA LEU A 170 -4.16 -11.95 -7.57
C LEU A 170 -3.13 -11.15 -8.36
N THR A 171 -2.65 -10.06 -7.79
CA THR A 171 -1.61 -9.22 -8.39
C THR A 171 -0.24 -9.79 -8.04
N CYS A 172 0.03 -10.02 -6.77
CA CYS A 172 1.27 -10.61 -6.30
C CYS A 172 1.10 -11.23 -4.91
N ARG A 173 2.17 -11.80 -4.37
CA ARG A 173 2.20 -12.46 -3.08
C ARG A 173 3.27 -11.90 -2.17
N VAL A 174 2.88 -11.56 -0.96
CA VAL A 174 3.79 -11.19 0.13
C VAL A 174 4.17 -12.46 0.86
N VAL A 175 5.43 -12.53 1.27
CA VAL A 175 5.96 -13.62 2.08
C VAL A 175 6.09 -13.10 3.51
N SER A 176 5.99 -13.97 4.53
CA SER A 176 6.30 -13.59 5.90
C SER A 176 6.82 -14.74 6.76
N CYS A 177 7.75 -14.46 7.67
CA CYS A 177 8.07 -15.35 8.80
C CYS A 177 7.19 -15.07 10.03
N THR A 178 6.50 -13.93 10.03
CA THR A 178 5.52 -13.55 11.04
C THR A 178 4.12 -14.01 10.59
N PRO A 179 3.33 -14.65 11.46
CA PRO A 179 1.93 -14.99 11.18
C PRO A 179 1.11 -13.86 10.57
N ALA A 180 0.28 -14.18 9.58
CA ALA A 180 -0.47 -13.20 8.80
C ALA A 180 -1.39 -12.31 9.66
N TRP A 181 -2.05 -12.86 10.68
CA TRP A 181 -2.93 -12.12 11.58
C TRP A 181 -2.22 -11.14 12.52
N MET A 182 -0.89 -11.24 12.64
CA MET A 182 -0.09 -10.23 13.34
C MET A 182 0.38 -9.11 12.40
N LEU A 183 0.43 -9.37 11.09
CA LEU A 183 0.74 -8.34 10.09
C LEU A 183 -0.51 -7.56 9.68
N ASP A 184 -1.64 -8.25 9.55
CA ASP A 184 -2.94 -7.66 9.25
C ASP A 184 -3.99 -8.26 10.23
N PRO A 185 -4.51 -7.48 11.20
CA PRO A 185 -5.45 -7.98 12.20
C PRO A 185 -6.81 -8.37 11.61
N THR A 186 -7.08 -8.05 10.33
CA THR A 186 -8.31 -8.49 9.64
C THR A 186 -8.27 -9.96 9.21
N CYS A 187 -7.10 -10.60 9.28
CA CYS A 187 -6.90 -11.99 8.89
C CYS A 187 -7.40 -12.99 9.94
N THR A 188 -8.03 -14.07 9.49
CA THR A 188 -8.36 -15.22 10.36
C THR A 188 -7.09 -15.88 10.90
N THR A 189 -7.21 -16.55 12.05
CA THR A 189 -6.11 -17.30 12.69
C THR A 189 -6.05 -18.77 12.28
N SER A 190 -7.13 -19.32 11.70
CA SER A 190 -7.15 -20.70 11.21
C SER A 190 -6.34 -20.84 9.92
N ALA A 191 -5.26 -21.63 9.97
CA ALA A 191 -4.32 -21.79 8.88
C ALA A 191 -4.66 -22.98 7.98
N THR A 192 -4.68 -22.76 6.68
CA THR A 192 -4.46 -23.85 5.71
C THR A 192 -2.95 -24.02 5.51
N THR A 193 -2.47 -25.26 5.37
CA THR A 193 -1.04 -25.55 5.20
C THR A 193 -0.76 -26.16 3.82
N ASP A 194 0.18 -25.61 3.07
CA ASP A 194 0.73 -26.20 1.83
C ASP A 194 2.26 -26.19 1.84
N ASN A 195 2.84 -27.30 2.33
CA ASN A 195 4.28 -27.47 2.47
C ASN A 195 5.02 -27.60 1.14
N ARG A 196 4.33 -27.87 0.02
CA ARG A 196 4.97 -27.90 -1.31
C ARG A 196 5.49 -26.51 -1.71
N THR A 197 4.98 -25.46 -1.06
CA THR A 197 5.42 -24.08 -1.27
C THR A 197 6.54 -23.66 -0.33
N ALA A 198 7.03 -24.51 0.58
CA ALA A 198 8.03 -24.15 1.60
C ALA A 198 9.32 -23.54 0.99
N ASP A 199 9.81 -24.14 -0.10
CA ASP A 199 11.03 -23.72 -0.79
C ASP A 199 10.81 -22.75 -1.97
N HIS A 200 9.57 -22.27 -2.18
CA HIS A 200 9.25 -21.43 -3.32
C HIS A 200 9.98 -20.08 -3.24
N HIS A 201 10.76 -19.77 -4.29
CA HIS A 201 11.51 -18.54 -4.44
C HIS A 201 11.37 -17.99 -5.88
N SER A 202 11.20 -16.68 -6.02
CA SER A 202 11.11 -15.92 -7.29
C SER A 202 11.90 -14.63 -7.12
N PRO A 203 12.45 -14.07 -8.21
CA PRO A 203 12.75 -12.65 -8.26
C PRO A 203 11.54 -11.78 -7.89
N CYS A 204 11.85 -10.54 -7.60
CA CYS A 204 10.93 -9.53 -7.15
C CYS A 204 10.22 -8.82 -8.29
N LEU A 205 9.04 -8.26 -8.00
CA LEU A 205 8.56 -7.07 -8.69
C LEU A 205 9.36 -5.86 -8.20
N ASP A 206 10.21 -5.31 -9.06
CA ASP A 206 10.97 -4.10 -8.75
C ASP A 206 10.02 -2.87 -8.78
N ASN A 207 10.33 -1.83 -8.00
CA ASN A 207 9.59 -0.54 -7.96
C ASN A 207 8.14 -0.54 -7.43
N LEU A 208 7.79 -1.41 -6.48
CA LEU A 208 6.46 -1.39 -5.84
C LEU A 208 6.28 -0.38 -4.69
N VAL A 209 7.33 0.37 -4.31
CA VAL A 209 7.22 1.38 -3.24
C VAL A 209 6.66 2.67 -3.82
N VAL A 210 5.35 2.83 -3.69
CA VAL A 210 4.68 4.08 -4.01
C VAL A 210 4.72 5.02 -2.79
N PRO A 211 5.23 6.26 -2.94
CA PRO A 211 5.30 7.24 -1.86
C PRO A 211 3.96 7.46 -1.17
N THR A 212 3.98 7.41 0.15
CA THR A 212 2.86 7.88 0.98
C THR A 212 2.86 9.40 0.96
N VAL A 213 1.69 9.99 0.72
CA VAL A 213 1.50 11.45 0.69
C VAL A 213 0.70 11.95 1.90
N GLY A 214 0.03 11.06 2.62
CA GLY A 214 -0.76 11.46 3.78
C GLY A 214 -1.28 10.31 4.62
N ILE A 215 -1.75 10.69 5.80
CA ILE A 215 -2.42 9.82 6.77
C ILE A 215 -3.70 10.51 7.25
N ALA A 216 -4.80 9.78 7.33
CA ALA A 216 -6.08 10.28 7.82
C ALA A 216 -6.66 9.34 8.87
N ARG A 217 -7.06 9.88 10.02
CA ARG A 217 -7.64 9.09 11.12
C ARG A 217 -9.12 8.79 10.89
N THR A 218 -9.59 7.63 11.35
CA THR A 218 -11.03 7.34 11.48
C THR A 218 -11.71 8.26 12.52
N PRO A 219 -13.04 8.49 12.43
CA PRO A 219 -13.76 9.28 13.44
C PRO A 219 -13.68 8.69 14.85
N THR A 220 -13.66 7.36 14.96
CA THR A 220 -13.47 6.63 16.23
C THR A 220 -12.06 6.80 16.81
N GLY A 221 -11.08 7.09 15.94
CA GLY A 221 -9.66 7.14 16.29
C GLY A 221 -9.01 5.79 16.57
N GLN A 222 -9.70 4.70 16.24
CA GLN A 222 -9.22 3.32 16.41
C GLN A 222 -8.61 2.76 15.10
N GLY A 223 -8.26 3.63 14.17
CA GLY A 223 -7.74 3.28 12.86
C GLY A 223 -7.34 4.51 12.05
N TYR A 224 -6.68 4.25 10.93
CA TYR A 224 -6.32 5.28 9.95
C TYR A 224 -6.18 4.71 8.55
N TRP A 225 -6.28 5.61 7.57
CA TRP A 225 -5.93 5.37 6.18
C TRP A 225 -4.58 6.00 5.87
N LEU A 226 -3.76 5.30 5.08
CA LEU A 226 -2.61 5.87 4.40
C LEU A 226 -2.94 6.04 2.93
N VAL A 227 -2.65 7.22 2.38
CA VAL A 227 -2.82 7.54 0.96
C VAL A 227 -1.46 7.68 0.28
N GLN A 228 -1.36 7.16 -0.95
CA GLN A 228 -0.16 7.21 -1.77
C GLN A 228 -0.35 8.14 -2.98
N ASP A 229 0.75 8.53 -3.64
CA ASP A 229 0.72 9.45 -4.79
C ASP A 229 0.08 8.84 -6.05
N ASP A 230 0.10 7.51 -6.21
CA ASP A 230 -0.69 6.78 -7.22
C ASP A 230 -2.19 6.67 -6.86
N GLY A 231 -2.60 7.30 -5.76
CA GLY A 231 -3.97 7.28 -5.24
C GLY A 231 -4.38 5.96 -4.60
N SER A 232 -3.41 5.11 -4.26
CA SER A 232 -3.65 3.95 -3.44
C SER A 232 -4.00 4.30 -2.01
N VAL A 233 -4.86 3.46 -1.43
CA VAL A 233 -5.32 3.61 -0.04
C VAL A 233 -5.08 2.30 0.71
N SER A 234 -4.37 2.39 1.84
CA SER A 234 -4.20 1.30 2.80
C SER A 234 -5.00 1.63 4.06
N ALA A 235 -5.76 0.68 4.59
CA ALA A 235 -6.61 0.88 5.77
C ALA A 235 -6.10 0.02 6.95
N TYR A 236 -6.00 0.62 8.13
CA TYR A 236 -5.46 -0.01 9.34
C TYR A 236 -6.39 0.19 10.54
N GLY A 237 -6.38 -0.78 11.46
CA GLY A 237 -7.25 -0.78 12.63
C GLY A 237 -8.72 -0.95 12.25
N ASP A 238 -9.57 -0.04 12.71
CA ASP A 238 -11.00 -0.04 12.36
C ASP A 238 -11.34 0.71 11.06
N ALA A 239 -10.32 1.25 10.37
CA ALA A 239 -10.48 1.89 9.09
C ALA A 239 -10.99 0.88 8.05
N ARG A 240 -12.08 1.22 7.37
CA ARG A 240 -12.66 0.41 6.30
C ARG A 240 -12.15 0.88 4.95
N PHE A 241 -11.84 -0.05 4.07
CA PHE A 241 -11.44 0.28 2.70
C PHE A 241 -12.69 0.52 1.83
N PHE A 242 -12.79 1.71 1.21
CA PHE A 242 -13.95 2.08 0.38
C PHE A 242 -13.63 2.14 -1.12
N GLY A 243 -12.34 2.10 -1.48
CA GLY A 243 -11.87 2.18 -2.86
C GLY A 243 -10.52 2.88 -2.99
N SER A 244 -9.94 2.85 -4.17
CA SER A 244 -8.58 3.32 -4.43
C SER A 244 -8.43 3.65 -5.92
N MET A 245 -7.53 4.58 -6.24
CA MET A 245 -7.11 4.84 -7.62
C MET A 245 -5.88 4.02 -8.03
N GLY A 246 -5.23 3.31 -7.10
CA GLY A 246 -4.11 2.41 -7.38
C GLY A 246 -4.38 1.48 -8.57
N GLY A 247 -3.43 1.46 -9.51
CA GLY A 247 -3.53 0.68 -10.75
C GLY A 247 -4.44 1.28 -11.83
N GLN A 248 -5.06 2.44 -11.59
CA GLN A 248 -5.77 3.21 -12.60
C GLN A 248 -4.87 4.37 -13.09
N PRO A 249 -4.98 4.76 -14.37
CA PRO A 249 -4.24 5.91 -14.87
C PRO A 249 -4.72 7.19 -14.18
N LEU A 250 -3.77 7.97 -13.68
CA LEU A 250 -3.96 9.32 -13.14
C LEU A 250 -3.28 10.32 -14.08
N ASN A 251 -3.89 11.49 -14.27
CA ASN A 251 -3.25 12.59 -15.01
C ASN A 251 -2.13 13.23 -14.18
N GLU A 252 -2.38 13.36 -12.87
CA GLU A 252 -1.47 13.91 -11.88
C GLU A 252 -1.57 13.12 -10.57
N PRO A 253 -0.52 13.09 -9.74
CA PRO A 253 -0.51 12.30 -8.51
C PRO A 253 -1.53 12.80 -7.49
N VAL A 254 -2.02 11.89 -6.66
CA VAL A 254 -2.79 12.20 -5.46
C VAL A 254 -1.90 12.92 -4.45
N VAL A 255 -2.40 14.00 -3.88
CA VAL A 255 -1.68 14.86 -2.92
C VAL A 255 -2.29 14.84 -1.53
N GLY A 256 -3.52 14.34 -1.39
CA GLY A 256 -4.19 14.33 -0.09
C GLY A 256 -5.48 13.53 -0.06
N MET A 257 -5.93 13.26 1.16
CA MET A 257 -7.18 12.57 1.47
C MET A 257 -7.96 13.33 2.54
N ALA A 258 -9.27 13.38 2.39
CA ALA A 258 -10.18 13.83 3.45
C ALA A 258 -11.27 12.78 3.71
N PRO A 259 -11.40 12.24 4.95
CA PRO A 259 -12.48 11.32 5.29
C PRO A 259 -13.81 12.04 5.51
N THR A 260 -14.92 11.34 5.26
CA THR A 260 -16.26 11.83 5.62
C THR A 260 -16.44 11.80 7.14
N PRO A 261 -17.29 12.67 7.73
CA PRO A 261 -17.53 12.66 9.17
C PRO A 261 -18.11 11.34 9.72
N SER A 262 -18.83 10.59 8.87
CA SER A 262 -19.32 9.25 9.19
C SER A 262 -18.20 8.20 9.27
N GLY A 263 -17.05 8.46 8.66
CA GLY A 263 -15.98 7.49 8.47
C GLY A 263 -16.34 6.39 7.47
N GLN A 264 -17.41 6.57 6.70
CA GLN A 264 -17.92 5.59 5.73
C GLN A 264 -17.52 5.92 4.28
N GLY A 265 -16.59 6.84 4.10
CA GLY A 265 -16.10 7.28 2.81
C GLY A 265 -14.95 8.27 2.93
N TYR A 266 -14.32 8.59 1.80
CA TYR A 266 -13.28 9.61 1.70
C TYR A 266 -13.18 10.17 0.28
N TRP A 267 -12.62 11.38 0.19
CA TRP A 267 -12.15 11.99 -1.03
C TRP A 267 -10.64 11.87 -1.14
N LEU A 268 -10.14 11.60 -2.35
CA LEU A 268 -8.75 11.80 -2.75
C LEU A 268 -8.69 13.01 -3.69
N ALA A 269 -7.68 13.87 -3.48
CA ALA A 269 -7.42 15.00 -4.35
C ALA A 269 -6.10 14.80 -5.11
N ALA A 270 -6.12 14.98 -6.43
CA ALA A 270 -4.94 14.98 -7.28
C ALA A 270 -4.36 16.39 -7.45
N ALA A 271 -3.11 16.49 -7.91
CA ALA A 271 -2.39 17.75 -8.05
C ALA A 271 -2.98 18.66 -9.16
N ASP A 272 -3.67 18.09 -10.15
CA ASP A 272 -4.52 18.81 -11.11
C ASP A 272 -5.87 19.27 -10.51
N GLY A 273 -6.17 18.85 -9.28
CA GLY A 273 -7.42 19.08 -8.57
C GLY A 273 -8.59 18.23 -9.04
N GLY A 274 -8.30 17.13 -9.74
CA GLY A 274 -9.18 15.97 -9.86
C GLY A 274 -9.59 15.46 -8.47
N ILE A 275 -10.87 15.13 -8.30
CA ILE A 275 -11.41 14.55 -7.06
C ILE A 275 -11.92 13.14 -7.33
N PHE A 276 -11.45 12.18 -6.54
CA PHE A 276 -11.97 10.82 -6.52
C PHE A 276 -12.70 10.58 -5.20
N ASN A 277 -13.95 10.13 -5.25
CA ASN A 277 -14.79 9.92 -4.06
C ASN A 277 -15.16 8.44 -3.91
N PHE A 278 -15.07 7.94 -2.67
CA PHE A 278 -15.32 6.54 -2.34
C PHE A 278 -16.24 6.41 -1.13
N GLY A 279 -16.97 5.29 -1.06
CA GLY A 279 -17.93 5.03 0.02
C GLY A 279 -19.11 6.00 -0.03
N ASP A 280 -19.42 6.64 1.10
CA ASP A 280 -20.49 7.64 1.21
C ASP A 280 -20.08 9.08 0.84
N ALA A 281 -18.82 9.28 0.43
CA ALA A 281 -18.33 10.58 -0.02
C ALA A 281 -19.03 11.02 -1.32
N ARG A 282 -19.68 12.17 -1.30
CA ARG A 282 -20.34 12.77 -2.48
C ARG A 282 -19.37 13.66 -3.25
N LEU A 283 -19.34 13.57 -4.58
CA LEU A 283 -18.59 14.53 -5.40
C LEU A 283 -19.31 15.89 -5.40
N LEU A 284 -18.65 16.94 -4.90
CA LEU A 284 -19.24 18.28 -4.74
C LEU A 284 -18.68 19.31 -5.71
N GLY A 285 -17.57 18.98 -6.36
CA GLY A 285 -16.89 19.79 -7.38
C GLY A 285 -15.43 19.37 -7.56
N SER A 286 -14.81 19.81 -8.64
CA SER A 286 -13.40 19.51 -8.94
C SER A 286 -12.84 20.62 -9.82
N THR A 287 -11.55 20.91 -9.68
CA THR A 287 -10.84 21.83 -10.56
C THR A 287 -10.12 21.13 -11.71
N GLY A 288 -10.23 19.80 -11.85
CA GLY A 288 -9.50 19.03 -12.86
C GLY A 288 -9.86 19.34 -14.33
N SER A 289 -10.87 20.18 -14.57
CA SER A 289 -11.22 20.70 -15.91
C SER A 289 -10.78 22.15 -16.12
N ILE A 290 -10.11 22.75 -15.15
CA ILE A 290 -9.67 24.14 -15.14
C ILE A 290 -8.15 24.16 -15.17
N GLN A 291 -7.57 25.03 -15.98
CA GLN A 291 -6.14 25.27 -15.92
C GLN A 291 -5.79 26.04 -14.64
N LEU A 292 -5.15 25.35 -13.69
CA LEU A 292 -4.67 25.95 -12.45
C LEU A 292 -3.39 26.74 -12.68
N ASN A 293 -3.21 27.85 -11.94
CA ASN A 293 -1.94 28.58 -11.91
C ASN A 293 -0.83 27.76 -11.24
N ARG A 294 -1.22 26.99 -10.21
CA ARG A 294 -0.35 26.11 -9.43
C ARG A 294 -1.12 24.85 -9.02
N ALA A 295 -0.38 23.77 -8.83
CA ALA A 295 -0.94 22.48 -8.43
C ALA A 295 -1.64 22.54 -7.07
N ILE A 296 -2.69 21.74 -6.92
CA ILE A 296 -3.31 21.44 -5.62
C ILE A 296 -2.31 20.68 -4.76
N VAL A 297 -2.25 21.03 -3.47
CA VAL A 297 -1.37 20.41 -2.46
C VAL A 297 -2.13 19.85 -1.26
N GLY A 298 -3.44 20.07 -1.17
CA GLY A 298 -4.21 19.57 -0.04
C GLY A 298 -5.72 19.69 -0.22
N ILE A 299 -6.42 18.92 0.61
CA ILE A 299 -7.88 18.90 0.73
C ILE A 299 -8.28 18.90 2.20
N ALA A 300 -9.34 19.63 2.56
CA ALA A 300 -9.94 19.57 3.88
C ALA A 300 -11.47 19.56 3.78
N ALA A 301 -12.12 18.59 4.45
CA ALA A 301 -13.58 18.49 4.47
C ALA A 301 -14.21 19.36 5.57
N THR A 302 -15.39 19.92 5.30
CA THR A 302 -16.20 20.64 6.29
C THR A 302 -16.69 19.68 7.39
N PRO A 303 -16.98 20.17 8.61
CA PRO A 303 -17.50 19.32 9.68
C PRO A 303 -18.82 18.61 9.33
N SER A 304 -19.63 19.19 8.45
CA SER A 304 -20.88 18.60 7.96
C SER A 304 -20.65 17.43 7.00
N GLY A 305 -19.48 17.37 6.34
CA GLY A 305 -19.22 16.44 5.24
C GLY A 305 -19.93 16.80 3.94
N ASN A 306 -20.60 17.96 3.87
CA ASN A 306 -21.31 18.42 2.68
C ASN A 306 -20.50 19.46 1.89
N GLY A 307 -19.21 19.59 2.18
CA GLY A 307 -18.29 20.54 1.56
C GLY A 307 -16.83 20.16 1.76
N TYR A 308 -15.97 20.69 0.90
CA TYR A 308 -14.52 20.64 1.09
C TYR A 308 -13.84 21.82 0.43
N TRP A 309 -12.65 22.13 0.92
CA TRP A 309 -11.70 23.05 0.31
C TRP A 309 -10.59 22.29 -0.40
N LEU A 310 -10.16 22.81 -1.54
CA LEU A 310 -8.86 22.52 -2.14
C LEU A 310 -7.94 23.72 -1.98
N VAL A 311 -6.67 23.45 -1.71
CA VAL A 311 -5.62 24.46 -1.63
C VAL A 311 -4.54 24.20 -2.66
N ALA A 312 -4.16 25.23 -3.42
CA ALA A 312 -3.04 25.21 -4.35
C ALA A 312 -1.72 25.64 -3.68
N SER A 313 -0.57 25.37 -4.31
CA SER A 313 0.74 25.71 -3.72
C SER A 313 1.06 27.21 -3.68
N ASP A 314 0.31 28.05 -4.42
CA ASP A 314 0.28 29.52 -4.24
C ASP A 314 -0.70 29.95 -3.12
N GLY A 315 -1.43 29.00 -2.53
CA GLY A 315 -2.47 29.21 -1.55
C GLY A 315 -3.78 29.76 -2.11
N GLY A 316 -4.01 29.62 -3.42
CA GLY A 316 -5.34 29.66 -4.01
C GLY A 316 -6.28 28.67 -3.32
N ILE A 317 -7.49 29.10 -2.97
CA ILE A 317 -8.50 28.27 -2.30
C ILE A 317 -9.72 28.09 -3.19
N PHE A 318 -10.12 26.85 -3.38
CA PHE A 318 -11.36 26.47 -4.07
C PHE A 318 -12.30 25.82 -3.06
N ALA A 319 -13.49 26.38 -2.91
CA ALA A 319 -14.49 25.91 -1.95
C ALA A 319 -15.67 25.27 -2.69
N PHE A 320 -16.05 24.05 -2.29
CA PHE A 320 -17.13 23.28 -2.90
C PHE A 320 -18.18 22.85 -1.87
N GLY A 321 -19.41 22.67 -2.34
CA GLY A 321 -20.54 22.31 -1.48
C GLY A 321 -20.86 23.40 -0.46
N ASP A 322 -20.89 23.06 0.83
CA ASP A 322 -21.14 24.01 1.91
C ASP A 322 -19.86 24.67 2.49
N ALA A 323 -18.70 24.44 1.87
CA ALA A 323 -17.45 25.08 2.28
C ALA A 323 -17.50 26.59 2.00
N ALA A 324 -17.29 27.41 3.03
CA ALA A 324 -17.22 28.86 2.88
C ALA A 324 -15.81 29.31 2.48
N PHE A 325 -15.67 30.20 1.50
CA PHE A 325 -14.40 30.86 1.20
C PHE A 325 -14.12 31.95 2.25
N LEU A 326 -13.00 31.84 2.97
CA LEU A 326 -12.67 32.72 4.11
C LEU A 326 -11.41 33.56 3.89
N GLY A 327 -10.77 33.40 2.73
CA GLY A 327 -9.54 34.10 2.35
C GLY A 327 -8.55 33.17 1.64
N SER A 328 -7.55 33.77 0.99
CA SER A 328 -6.53 33.06 0.22
C SER A 328 -5.25 33.87 0.18
N THR A 329 -4.11 33.21 0.01
CA THR A 329 -2.83 33.88 -0.26
C THR A 329 -2.50 33.96 -1.75
N GLY A 330 -3.40 33.52 -2.63
CA GLY A 330 -3.12 33.47 -4.07
C GLY A 330 -2.89 34.82 -4.75
N SER A 331 -3.16 35.94 -4.05
CA SER A 331 -2.91 37.30 -4.53
C SER A 331 -1.69 37.97 -3.87
N ILE A 332 -0.92 37.24 -3.05
CA ILE A 332 0.28 37.76 -2.40
C ILE A 332 1.50 36.93 -2.81
N GLU A 333 2.67 37.58 -2.87
CA GLU A 333 3.93 36.87 -3.08
C GLU A 333 4.34 36.16 -1.79
N LEU A 334 4.45 34.83 -1.85
CA LEU A 334 4.88 34.01 -0.74
C LEU A 334 6.39 33.80 -0.77
N ASN A 335 7.03 33.81 0.40
CA ASN A 335 8.44 33.46 0.52
C ASN A 335 8.69 31.99 0.13
N GLN A 336 7.74 31.12 0.44
CA GLN A 336 7.74 29.70 0.11
C GLN A 336 6.33 29.20 -0.17
N SER A 337 6.22 28.13 -0.96
CA SER A 337 4.93 27.56 -1.36
C SER A 337 4.14 27.01 -0.18
N ILE A 338 2.81 27.11 -0.26
CA ILE A 338 1.88 26.38 0.61
C ILE A 338 2.06 24.87 0.37
N VAL A 339 2.09 24.11 1.46
CA VAL A 339 2.22 22.64 1.46
C VAL A 339 1.01 21.93 2.04
N GLY A 340 0.08 22.66 2.66
CA GLY A 340 -1.12 22.06 3.21
C GLY A 340 -2.08 23.07 3.82
N MET A 341 -3.23 22.55 4.25
CA MET A 341 -4.23 23.30 5.00
C MET A 341 -4.81 22.45 6.13
N ALA A 342 -5.32 23.11 7.16
CA ALA A 342 -6.13 22.47 8.17
C ALA A 342 -7.31 23.37 8.57
N ARG A 343 -8.49 22.79 8.79
CA ARG A 343 -9.66 23.53 9.24
C ARG A 343 -9.69 23.70 10.76
N THR A 344 -10.37 24.74 11.22
CA THR A 344 -10.74 24.87 12.63
C THR A 344 -11.78 23.80 13.02
N PRO A 345 -11.88 23.43 14.31
CA PRO A 345 -12.89 22.49 14.78
C PRO A 345 -14.33 22.96 14.49
N SER A 346 -14.56 24.27 14.52
CA SER A 346 -15.87 24.87 14.20
C SER A 346 -16.23 24.80 12.71
N GLY A 347 -15.23 24.62 11.82
CA GLY A 347 -15.39 24.71 10.38
C GLY A 347 -15.60 26.13 9.83
N ARG A 348 -15.46 27.16 10.68
CA ARG A 348 -15.62 28.59 10.30
C ARG A 348 -14.29 29.29 10.04
N GLY A 349 -13.22 28.52 9.87
CA GLY A 349 -11.85 28.99 9.71
C GLY A 349 -10.94 27.89 9.20
N TYR A 350 -9.79 28.29 8.68
CA TYR A 350 -8.70 27.39 8.32
C TYR A 350 -7.34 28.07 8.41
N TRP A 351 -6.31 27.26 8.57
CA TRP A 351 -4.92 27.64 8.44
C TRP A 351 -4.35 27.11 7.14
N LEU A 352 -3.48 27.89 6.50
CA LEU A 352 -2.56 27.43 5.46
C LEU A 352 -1.15 27.41 6.04
N VAL A 353 -0.37 26.40 5.66
CA VAL A 353 1.03 26.26 6.07
C VAL A 353 1.95 26.24 4.85
N ALA A 354 3.00 27.05 4.89
CA ALA A 354 4.07 27.07 3.88
C ALA A 354 5.22 26.11 4.23
N SER A 355 6.08 25.80 3.27
CA SER A 355 7.20 24.86 3.47
C SER A 355 8.30 25.40 4.42
N ASP A 356 8.38 26.71 4.63
CA ASP A 356 9.17 27.35 5.71
C ASP A 356 8.44 27.35 7.07
N GLY A 357 7.19 26.87 7.08
CA GLY A 357 6.27 26.86 8.22
C GLY A 357 5.69 28.22 8.56
N GLY A 358 5.68 29.17 7.62
CA GLY A 358 4.77 30.31 7.65
C GLY A 358 3.32 29.86 7.78
N ILE A 359 2.55 30.51 8.67
CA ILE A 359 1.15 30.17 8.94
C ILE A 359 0.25 31.35 8.59
N PHE A 360 -0.78 31.09 7.79
CA PHE A 360 -1.81 32.05 7.43
C PHE A 360 -3.15 31.59 8.01
N ALA A 361 -3.78 32.41 8.84
CA ALA A 361 -5.03 32.08 9.52
C ALA A 361 -6.20 32.89 8.92
N PHE A 362 -7.28 32.20 8.57
CA PHE A 362 -8.48 32.78 7.97
C PHE A 362 -9.75 32.40 8.75
N GLY A 363 -10.75 33.29 8.72
CA GLY A 363 -12.00 33.11 9.46
C GLY A 363 -11.77 33.12 10.97
N ASP A 364 -12.23 32.08 11.68
CA ASP A 364 -12.04 31.95 13.14
C ASP A 364 -10.75 31.23 13.56
N ALA A 365 -9.84 30.97 12.62
CA ALA A 365 -8.52 30.40 12.90
C ALA A 365 -7.66 31.36 13.74
N ARG A 366 -7.07 30.84 14.82
CA ARG A 366 -6.16 31.60 15.71
C ARG A 366 -4.71 31.34 15.34
N PHE A 367 -3.92 32.40 15.15
CA PHE A 367 -2.48 32.25 14.97
C PHE A 367 -1.80 31.98 16.32
N SER A 368 -1.14 30.84 16.46
CA SER A 368 -0.50 30.40 17.72
C SER A 368 1.03 30.35 17.63
N GLY A 369 1.61 30.68 16.49
CA GLY A 369 3.06 30.68 16.24
C GLY A 369 3.45 30.13 14.86
N SER A 370 4.71 30.24 14.49
CA SER A 370 5.21 29.80 13.18
C SER A 370 6.71 29.51 13.26
N THR A 371 7.21 28.63 12.38
CA THR A 371 8.65 28.43 12.19
C THR A 371 9.26 29.35 11.13
N GLY A 372 8.49 30.25 10.53
CA GLY A 372 8.96 31.10 9.43
C GLY A 372 10.11 32.05 9.79
N SER A 373 10.40 32.23 11.09
CA SER A 373 11.54 33.03 11.59
C SER A 373 12.74 32.19 12.04
N ILE A 374 12.73 30.86 11.82
CA ILE A 374 13.84 29.98 12.15
C ILE A 374 14.33 29.23 10.91
N THR A 375 15.63 28.93 10.85
CA THR A 375 16.19 28.11 9.78
C THR A 375 15.85 26.65 10.03
N LEU A 376 15.02 26.06 9.16
CA LEU A 376 14.69 24.65 9.19
C LEU A 376 15.74 23.80 8.46
N SER A 377 16.07 22.64 9.01
CA SER A 377 16.94 21.65 8.34
C SER A 377 16.27 21.00 7.12
N LYS A 378 14.95 20.84 7.19
CA LYS A 378 14.07 20.33 6.13
C LYS A 378 12.73 21.07 6.13
N PRO A 379 12.05 21.17 4.97
CA PRO A 379 10.79 21.88 4.88
C PRO A 379 9.69 21.23 5.73
N ILE A 380 8.73 22.04 6.17
CA ILE A 380 7.45 21.57 6.69
C ILE A 380 6.68 20.83 5.59
N VAL A 381 6.06 19.71 5.95
CA VAL A 381 5.26 18.86 5.04
C VAL A 381 3.83 18.68 5.52
N GLY A 382 3.51 19.08 6.76
CA GLY A 382 2.15 18.95 7.27
C GLY A 382 1.90 19.78 8.52
N MET A 383 0.62 20.03 8.76
CA MET A 383 0.12 20.62 9.99
C MET A 383 -1.10 19.85 10.49
N VAL A 384 -1.24 19.75 11.81
CA VAL A 384 -2.47 19.21 12.43
C VAL A 384 -2.86 20.06 13.63
N PRO A 385 -4.11 20.57 13.69
CA PRO A 385 -4.60 21.34 14.83
C PRO A 385 -4.93 20.44 16.03
N THR A 386 -4.86 21.01 17.22
CA THR A 386 -5.43 20.41 18.43
C THR A 386 -6.95 20.33 18.31
N LEU A 387 -7.57 19.40 19.02
CA LEU A 387 -9.01 19.13 18.89
C LEU A 387 -9.89 20.33 19.27
N ASN A 388 -9.39 21.22 20.14
CA ASN A 388 -10.06 22.46 20.51
C ASN A 388 -9.66 23.66 19.61
N GLY A 389 -8.70 23.48 18.70
CA GLY A 389 -8.23 24.50 17.77
C GLY A 389 -7.46 25.65 18.41
N LEU A 390 -6.94 25.48 19.63
CA LEU A 390 -6.16 26.50 20.34
C LEU A 390 -4.66 26.42 20.00
N GLY A 391 -4.23 25.39 19.27
CA GLY A 391 -2.86 25.13 18.91
C GLY A 391 -2.76 24.17 17.73
N TYR A 392 -1.53 23.91 17.30
CA TYR A 392 -1.24 22.97 16.22
C TYR A 392 0.19 22.45 16.31
N TRP A 393 0.40 21.29 15.70
CA TRP A 393 1.70 20.75 15.39
C TRP A 393 2.05 21.01 13.93
N LEU A 394 3.32 21.30 13.68
CA LEU A 394 3.94 21.27 12.36
C LEU A 394 4.96 20.13 12.32
N VAL A 395 5.01 19.42 11.21
CA VAL A 395 6.00 18.35 10.98
C VAL A 395 6.85 18.66 9.76
N ALA A 396 8.17 18.52 9.91
CA ALA A 396 9.15 18.65 8.85
C ALA A 396 9.44 17.32 8.18
N ALA A 397 9.96 17.36 6.95
CA ALA A 397 10.27 16.16 6.16
C ALA A 397 11.33 15.26 6.80
N ASP A 398 12.20 15.78 7.67
CA ASP A 398 13.14 14.98 8.48
C ASP A 398 12.51 14.34 9.73
N GLY A 399 11.20 14.55 9.93
CA GLY A 399 10.48 14.12 11.11
C GLY A 399 10.60 15.06 12.31
N GLY A 400 11.28 16.21 12.16
CA GLY A 400 11.28 17.29 13.14
C GLY A 400 9.84 17.76 13.43
N LEU A 401 9.53 18.04 14.69
CA LEU A 401 8.18 18.37 15.12
C LEU A 401 8.20 19.64 15.96
N PHE A 402 7.33 20.57 15.59
CA PHE A 402 7.16 21.88 16.24
C PHE A 402 5.73 21.98 16.76
N ASN A 403 5.57 22.46 17.98
CA ASN A 403 4.26 22.59 18.63
C ASN A 403 4.01 24.04 19.03
N PHE A 404 2.79 24.51 18.79
CA PHE A 404 2.37 25.89 19.05
C PHE A 404 1.04 25.94 19.78
N GLY A 405 0.83 26.99 20.58
CA GLY A 405 -0.38 27.14 21.40
C GLY A 405 -0.45 26.06 22.48
N ASP A 406 -1.58 25.36 22.55
CA ASP A 406 -1.83 24.31 23.55
C ASP A 406 -1.40 22.90 23.10
N ALA A 407 -0.77 22.77 21.93
CA ALA A 407 -0.31 21.49 21.40
C ALA A 407 0.83 20.89 22.25
N PRO A 408 0.66 19.71 22.88
CA PRO A 408 1.72 19.08 23.66
C PRO A 408 2.81 18.47 22.76
N PHE A 409 4.08 18.66 23.13
CA PHE A 409 5.19 17.91 22.50
C PHE A 409 5.30 16.52 23.12
N LEU A 410 5.18 15.47 22.30
CA LEU A 410 5.12 14.08 22.77
C LEU A 410 6.19 13.18 22.14
N GLY A 411 7.10 13.77 21.36
CA GLY A 411 8.18 13.08 20.66
C GLY A 411 8.31 13.50 19.19
N SER A 412 9.36 13.02 18.54
CA SER A 412 9.70 13.38 17.17
C SER A 412 10.32 12.17 16.44
N ALA A 413 10.15 12.12 15.12
CA ALA A 413 10.84 11.16 14.26
C ALA A 413 12.21 11.70 13.77
N GLY A 414 12.58 12.91 14.18
CA GLY A 414 13.86 13.54 13.89
C GLY A 414 15.04 12.63 14.23
N GLY A 415 16.00 12.54 13.30
CA GLY A 415 17.21 11.72 13.45
C GLY A 415 17.09 10.26 12.99
N ARG A 416 15.91 9.82 12.52
CA ARG A 416 15.70 8.45 12.01
C ARG A 416 16.11 8.24 10.55
N ASN A 417 16.57 9.30 9.87
CA ASN A 417 16.97 9.32 8.45
C ASN A 417 15.91 8.71 7.50
N GLN A 418 14.63 8.88 7.84
CA GLN A 418 13.49 8.45 7.04
C GLN A 418 12.60 9.67 6.79
N PRO A 419 12.25 9.96 5.53
CA PRO A 419 11.41 11.10 5.21
C PRO A 419 10.00 10.89 5.77
N VAL A 420 9.43 11.92 6.39
CA VAL A 420 8.04 11.97 6.84
C VAL A 420 7.20 12.65 5.76
N ALA A 421 6.02 12.09 5.48
CA ALA A 421 5.08 12.59 4.49
C ALA A 421 3.88 13.31 5.11
N GLY A 422 3.49 12.97 6.34
CA GLY A 422 2.35 13.62 6.98
C GLY A 422 2.16 13.19 8.43
N MET A 423 1.12 13.74 9.06
CA MET A 423 0.79 13.42 10.45
C MET A 423 -0.72 13.43 10.69
N ALA A 424 -1.15 12.73 11.73
CA ALA A 424 -2.54 12.75 12.22
C ALA A 424 -2.56 12.74 13.76
N ALA A 425 -3.40 13.55 14.38
CA ALA A 425 -3.55 13.57 15.84
C ALA A 425 -4.37 12.37 16.33
N SER A 426 -4.12 11.89 17.55
CA SER A 426 -4.95 10.90 18.24
C SER A 426 -6.32 11.49 18.62
N PRO A 427 -7.36 10.67 18.88
CA PRO A 427 -8.69 11.17 19.23
C PRO A 427 -8.75 11.88 20.60
N THR A 428 -7.72 11.74 21.43
CA THR A 428 -7.63 12.39 22.75
C THR A 428 -6.91 13.74 22.69
N GLY A 429 -6.19 14.02 21.59
CA GLY A 429 -5.28 15.16 21.48
C GLY A 429 -4.00 15.02 22.32
N ARG A 430 -3.77 13.85 22.93
CA ARG A 430 -2.58 13.54 23.75
C ARG A 430 -1.62 12.55 23.06
N GLY A 431 -1.71 12.47 21.74
CA GLY A 431 -0.89 11.62 20.89
C GLY A 431 -1.02 12.03 19.44
N TYR A 432 -0.11 11.52 18.61
CA TYR A 432 -0.16 11.66 17.16
C TYR A 432 0.64 10.55 16.47
N TRP A 433 0.30 10.31 15.21
CA TRP A 433 1.02 9.44 14.29
C TRP A 433 1.78 10.30 13.28
N LEU A 434 3.04 9.94 13.01
CA LEU A 434 3.81 10.45 11.88
C LEU A 434 3.90 9.36 10.82
N ALA A 435 3.51 9.66 9.58
CA ALA A 435 3.60 8.75 8.46
C ALA A 435 4.90 9.00 7.68
N GLY A 436 5.77 7.99 7.58
CA GLY A 436 6.94 7.98 6.72
C GLY A 436 6.56 7.88 5.24
N ALA A 437 7.41 8.37 4.34
CA ALA A 437 7.15 8.36 2.90
C ALA A 437 7.05 6.95 2.30
N VAL A 438 7.60 5.94 2.96
CA VAL A 438 7.45 4.53 2.56
C VAL A 438 6.26 3.82 3.23
N GLY A 439 5.45 4.57 3.99
CA GLY A 439 4.23 4.13 4.66
C GLY A 439 4.41 3.60 6.10
N GLN A 440 5.60 3.78 6.66
CA GLN A 440 5.85 3.56 8.09
C GLN A 440 5.00 4.50 8.91
N VAL A 441 4.56 4.09 10.10
CA VAL A 441 3.81 4.95 11.01
C VAL A 441 4.43 4.91 12.39
N PHE A 442 4.81 6.09 12.88
CA PHE A 442 5.43 6.29 14.18
C PHE A 442 4.41 6.89 15.15
N PRO A 443 3.89 6.11 16.12
CA PRO A 443 3.03 6.64 17.16
C PRO A 443 3.83 7.35 18.25
N PHE A 444 3.27 8.45 18.77
CA PHE A 444 3.80 9.19 19.92
C PHE A 444 2.67 9.52 20.91
N GLY A 445 3.02 9.66 22.19
CA GLY A 445 2.05 9.88 23.27
C GLY A 445 1.15 8.67 23.45
N ASP A 446 -0.17 8.91 23.45
CA ASP A 446 -1.18 7.84 23.57
C ASP A 446 -1.64 7.23 22.25
N ALA A 447 -1.01 7.60 21.14
CA ALA A 447 -1.33 7.04 19.83
C ALA A 447 -1.00 5.53 19.80
N VAL A 448 -2.00 4.70 19.46
CA VAL A 448 -1.82 3.25 19.32
C VAL A 448 -1.40 2.93 17.89
N SER A 449 -0.41 2.05 17.71
CA SER A 449 -0.09 1.54 16.38
C SER A 449 -1.13 0.52 15.93
N PHE A 450 -1.78 0.78 14.79
CA PHE A 450 -2.77 -0.13 14.19
C PHE A 450 -2.20 -0.96 13.03
N GLY A 451 -0.87 -0.98 12.89
CA GLY A 451 -0.15 -1.56 11.76
C GLY A 451 0.26 -0.48 10.75
N ALA A 452 1.37 -0.69 10.06
CA ALA A 452 1.91 0.26 9.09
C ALA A 452 2.60 -0.52 7.96
N ARG A 453 2.99 0.17 6.88
CA ARG A 453 4.00 -0.40 5.97
C ARG A 453 5.34 -0.38 6.70
N ALA A 454 5.87 -1.54 7.10
CA ALA A 454 7.06 -1.66 7.96
C ALA A 454 8.40 -1.42 7.27
#